data_AF-A0A5P3XIV6-F1
#
_entry.id   AF-A0A5P3XIV6-F1
#
_cell.length_a   1.000
_cell.length_b   1.000
_cell.length_c   1.000
_cell.angle_alpha   90.00
_cell.angle_beta   90.00
_cell.angle_gamma   90.00
#
_symmetry.space_group_name_H-M   'P 1'
#
loop_
_entity.id
_entity.type
_entity.pdbx_description
1 polymer ?
#
loop_
_entity_poly.entity_id
_entity_poly.type
_entity_poly.pdbx_seq_one_letter_code
_entity_poly.pdbx_strand_id
1 'polypeptide(L)'
;MNINDKAKDLALCIRNTSEFKAMNKAKKDLDRNSTLRKQFDEYVKKKNLIYSRYKIEDASKKISQLNRDYDKFFNHPLVSNYMNANRNFNMMMENLYKQIESELTK
;
A
#
# COMPACT_ATOMS: atom_id res chain seq x y z
N MET A 1 -16.27 -24.23 -13.96
CA MET A 1 -15.84 -23.07 -13.18
C MET A 1 -14.44 -23.38 -12.66
N ASN A 2 -13.42 -22.66 -13.13
CA ASN A 2 -12.02 -22.89 -12.76
C ASN A 2 -11.65 -21.98 -11.57
N ILE A 3 -10.60 -22.33 -10.81
CA ILE A 3 -10.05 -21.49 -9.73
C ILE A 3 -9.75 -20.05 -10.20
N ASN A 4 -9.35 -19.88 -11.46
CA ASN A 4 -9.15 -18.56 -12.07
C ASN A 4 -10.44 -17.73 -12.18
N ASP A 5 -11.59 -18.37 -12.38
CA ASP A 5 -12.89 -17.67 -12.39
C ASP A 5 -13.27 -17.25 -10.97
N LYS A 6 -13.05 -18.13 -9.98
CA LYS A 6 -13.25 -17.79 -8.56
C LYS A 6 -12.34 -16.67 -8.09
N ALA A 7 -11.10 -16.60 -8.57
CA ALA A 7 -10.19 -15.51 -8.27
C ALA A 7 -10.71 -14.16 -8.81
N LYS A 8 -11.34 -14.15 -10.01
CA LYS A 8 -11.99 -12.94 -10.55
C LYS A 8 -13.19 -12.52 -9.72
N ASP A 9 -14.04 -13.47 -9.32
CA ASP A 9 -15.19 -13.19 -8.46
C ASP A 9 -14.73 -12.59 -7.12
N LEU A 10 -13.71 -13.18 -6.50
CA LEU A 10 -13.12 -12.68 -5.26
C LEU A 10 -12.55 -11.26 -5.45
N ALA A 11 -11.87 -10.99 -6.55
CA ALA A 11 -11.38 -9.65 -6.87
C ALA A 11 -12.52 -8.63 -7.03
N LEU A 12 -13.65 -9.02 -7.61
CA LEU A 12 -14.83 -8.16 -7.70
C LEU A 12 -15.42 -7.87 -6.32
N CYS A 13 -15.49 -8.88 -5.44
CA CYS A 13 -15.92 -8.70 -4.05
C CYS A 13 -15.00 -7.75 -3.29
N ILE A 14 -13.68 -7.94 -3.39
CA ILE A 14 -12.67 -7.07 -2.77
C ILE A 14 -12.83 -5.62 -3.27
N ARG A 15 -13.04 -5.41 -4.56
CA ARG A 15 -13.26 -4.06 -5.13
C ARG A 15 -14.49 -3.35 -4.57
N ASN A 16 -15.45 -4.12 -4.05
CA ASN A 16 -16.69 -3.59 -3.50
C ASN A 16 -16.61 -3.31 -1.99
N THR A 17 -15.54 -3.70 -1.30
CA THR A 17 -15.38 -3.45 0.14
C THR A 17 -15.16 -1.97 0.43
N SER A 18 -15.52 -1.58 1.65
CA SER A 18 -15.31 -0.23 2.17
C SER A 18 -13.84 0.18 2.17
N GLU A 19 -12.94 -0.77 2.48
CA GLU A 19 -11.51 -0.58 2.60
C GLU A 19 -10.90 -0.26 1.24
N PHE A 20 -11.25 -1.04 0.20
CA PHE A 20 -10.78 -0.78 -1.16
C PHE A 20 -11.33 0.54 -1.69
N LYS A 21 -12.63 0.82 -1.48
CA LYS A 21 -13.26 2.07 -1.90
C LYS A 21 -12.61 3.29 -1.22
N ALA A 22 -12.35 3.20 0.09
CA ALA A 22 -11.68 4.25 0.86
C ALA A 22 -10.25 4.47 0.38
N MET A 23 -9.46 3.40 0.21
CA MET A 23 -8.10 3.47 -0.33
C MET A 23 -8.09 4.08 -1.73
N ASN A 24 -8.95 3.62 -2.63
CA ASN A 24 -9.01 4.12 -4.00
C ASN A 24 -9.45 5.59 -4.07
N LYS A 25 -10.37 6.02 -3.19
CA LYS A 25 -10.75 7.44 -3.07
C LYS A 25 -9.58 8.28 -2.58
N ALA A 26 -8.93 7.87 -1.49
CA ALA A 26 -7.78 8.59 -0.95
C ALA A 26 -6.62 8.67 -1.95
N LYS A 27 -6.41 7.61 -2.73
CA LYS A 27 -5.44 7.60 -3.84
C LYS A 27 -5.79 8.64 -4.90
N LYS A 28 -7.03 8.70 -5.35
CA LYS A 28 -7.49 9.70 -6.33
C LYS A 28 -7.35 11.13 -5.80
N ASP A 29 -7.65 11.34 -4.52
CA ASP A 29 -7.52 12.65 -3.89
C ASP A 29 -6.04 13.08 -3.75
N LEU A 30 -5.13 12.13 -3.49
CA LEU A 30 -3.69 12.36 -3.55
C LEU A 30 -3.23 12.68 -5.00
N ASP A 31 -3.73 11.92 -5.98
CA ASP A 31 -3.35 12.07 -7.40
C ASP A 31 -3.81 13.40 -8.02
N ARG A 32 -4.89 13.99 -7.49
CA ARG A 32 -5.35 15.33 -7.89
C ARG A 32 -4.34 16.42 -7.53
N ASN A 33 -3.48 16.20 -6.54
CA ASN A 33 -2.41 17.11 -6.19
C ASN A 33 -1.10 16.65 -6.87
N SER A 34 -0.79 17.28 -8.01
CA SER A 34 0.37 16.94 -8.84
C SER A 34 1.71 17.06 -8.09
N THR A 35 1.82 17.99 -7.14
CA THR A 35 3.01 18.17 -6.30
C THR A 35 3.19 17.01 -5.33
N LEU A 36 2.13 16.63 -4.61
CA LEU A 36 2.18 15.51 -3.66
C LEU A 36 2.39 14.17 -4.36
N ARG A 37 1.77 13.98 -5.52
CA ARG A 37 1.99 12.80 -6.35
C ARG A 37 3.45 12.66 -6.78
N LYS A 38 4.06 13.75 -7.26
CA LYS A 38 5.51 13.76 -7.59
C LYS A 38 6.37 13.42 -6.37
N GLN A 39 6.09 14.01 -5.21
CA GLN A 39 6.82 13.70 -3.97
C GLN A 39 6.66 12.23 -3.55
N PHE A 40 5.46 11.66 -3.71
CA PHE A 40 5.20 10.25 -3.46
C PHE A 40 6.01 9.35 -4.42
N ASP A 41 5.96 9.64 -5.72
CA ASP A 41 6.67 8.87 -6.74
C ASP A 41 8.19 8.92 -6.52
N GLU A 42 8.72 10.10 -6.15
CA GLU A 42 10.13 10.26 -5.77
C GLU A 42 10.50 9.48 -4.51
N TYR A 43 9.64 9.48 -3.49
CA TYR A 43 9.83 8.66 -2.29
C TYR A 43 9.87 7.18 -2.64
N VAL A 44 8.92 6.67 -3.43
CA VAL A 44 8.88 5.26 -3.86
C VAL A 44 10.12 4.90 -4.67
N LYS A 45 10.53 5.77 -5.60
CA LYS A 45 11.75 5.56 -6.41
C LYS A 45 13.00 5.50 -5.53
N LYS A 46 13.16 6.42 -4.58
CA LYS A 46 14.28 6.41 -3.62
C LYS A 46 14.27 5.17 -2.73
N LYS A 47 13.09 4.77 -2.24
CA LYS A 47 12.91 3.55 -1.44
C LYS A 47 13.35 2.30 -2.21
N ASN A 48 12.86 2.13 -3.44
CA ASN A 48 13.21 0.99 -4.30
C ASN A 48 14.69 0.98 -4.66
N LEU A 49 15.29 2.16 -4.92
CA LEU A 49 16.72 2.30 -5.17
C LEU A 49 17.54 1.85 -3.96
N ILE A 50 17.11 2.17 -2.74
CA ILE A 50 17.79 1.74 -1.51
C ILE A 50 17.72 0.22 -1.36
N TYR A 51 16.55 -0.39 -1.51
CA TYR A 51 16.42 -1.84 -1.46
C TYR A 51 17.21 -2.57 -2.56
N SER A 52 17.33 -1.96 -3.74
CA SER A 52 18.11 -2.52 -4.86
C SER A 52 19.62 -2.41 -4.67
N ARG A 53 20.11 -1.42 -3.92
CA ARG A 53 21.55 -1.12 -3.82
C ARG A 53 22.21 -1.61 -2.53
N TYR A 54 21.44 -1.86 -1.49
CA TYR A 54 21.97 -2.18 -0.16
C TYR A 54 21.43 -3.52 0.35
N LYS A 55 22.24 -4.20 1.17
CA LYS A 55 21.77 -5.35 1.95
C LYS A 55 20.66 -4.91 2.90
N ILE A 56 19.77 -5.82 3.28
CA ILE A 56 18.55 -5.54 4.07
C ILE A 56 18.84 -4.74 5.34
N GLU A 57 19.94 -5.04 6.03
CA GLU A 57 20.35 -4.36 7.26
C GLU A 57 20.72 -2.87 7.04
N ASP A 58 21.51 -2.58 6.00
CA ASP A 58 21.91 -1.20 5.64
C ASP A 58 20.77 -0.43 4.96
N ALA A 59 19.95 -1.13 4.18
CA ALA A 59 18.74 -0.59 3.59
C ALA A 59 17.80 -0.07 4.69
N SER A 60 17.63 -0.82 5.78
CA SER A 60 16.73 -0.44 6.89
C SER A 60 17.12 0.89 7.54
N LYS A 61 18.43 1.15 7.74
CA LYS A 61 18.93 2.43 8.27
C LYS A 61 18.66 3.58 7.29
N LYS A 62 18.93 3.36 6.00
CA LYS A 62 18.71 4.37 4.94
C LYS A 62 17.23 4.66 4.71
N ILE A 63 16.36 3.66 4.80
CA ILE A 63 14.91 3.83 4.75
C ILE A 63 14.41 4.62 5.96
N SER A 64 14.94 4.34 7.15
CA SER A 64 14.57 5.11 8.36
C SER A 64 14.93 6.59 8.22
N GLN A 65 16.10 6.89 7.64
CA GLN A 65 16.46 8.28 7.33
C GLN A 65 15.55 8.88 6.26
N LEU A 66 15.28 8.16 5.17
CA LEU A 66 14.36 8.60 4.12
C LEU A 66 12.96 8.91 4.68
N ASN A 67 12.47 8.11 5.63
CA ASN A 67 11.18 8.34 6.26
C ASN A 67 11.17 9.64 7.09
N ARG A 68 12.26 9.96 7.80
CA ARG A 68 12.40 11.23 8.53
C ARG A 68 12.45 12.43 7.59
N ASP A 69 13.16 12.31 6.46
CA ASP A 69 13.25 13.39 5.48
C ASP A 69 11.89 13.70 4.84
N TYR A 70 11.00 12.70 4.76
CA TYR A 70 9.63 12.83 4.27
C TYR A 70 8.59 12.97 5.40
N ASP A 71 8.99 13.23 6.64
CA ASP A 71 8.06 13.33 7.78
C ASP A 71 6.97 14.40 7.55
N LYS A 72 7.34 15.58 7.06
CA LYS A 72 6.40 16.64 6.67
C LYS A 72 5.44 16.20 5.55
N PHE A 73 5.91 15.37 4.63
CA PHE A 73 5.09 14.82 3.55
C PHE A 73 4.09 13.80 4.11
N PHE A 74 4.51 12.90 4.99
CA PHE A 74 3.62 11.95 5.66
C PHE A 74 2.59 12.62 6.57
N ASN A 75 2.95 13.75 7.18
CA ASN A 75 2.06 14.57 7.99
C ASN A 75 1.03 15.37 7.17
N HIS A 76 1.17 15.43 5.84
CA HIS A 76 0.17 16.08 5.00
C HIS A 76 -1.17 15.32 5.08
N PRO A 77 -2.32 15.99 5.31
CA PRO A 77 -3.62 15.32 5.51
C PRO A 77 -4.00 14.32 4.40
N LEU A 78 -3.77 14.69 3.13
CA LEU A 78 -4.03 13.80 1.99
C LEU A 78 -3.14 12.55 1.98
N VAL A 79 -1.88 12.69 2.37
CA VAL A 79 -0.91 11.58 2.42
C VAL A 79 -1.22 10.68 3.61
N SER A 80 -1.43 11.26 4.79
CA SER A 80 -1.83 10.53 6.00
C SER A 80 -3.13 9.75 5.78
N ASN A 81 -4.14 10.37 5.16
CA ASN A 81 -5.40 9.71 4.82
C ASN A 81 -5.18 8.54 3.85
N TYR A 82 -4.36 8.71 2.81
CA TYR A 82 -4.03 7.62 1.90
C TYR A 82 -3.26 6.49 2.62
N MET A 83 -2.28 6.82 3.45
CA MET A 83 -1.50 5.82 4.21
C MET A 83 -2.38 5.01 5.16
N ASN A 84 -3.29 5.67 5.88
CA ASN A 84 -4.23 5.01 6.78
C ASN A 84 -5.20 4.11 6.01
N ALA A 85 -5.79 4.61 4.92
CA ALA A 85 -6.70 3.81 4.09
C ALA A 85 -5.98 2.61 3.44
N ASN A 86 -4.74 2.80 2.98
CA ASN A 86 -3.89 1.75 2.43
C ASN A 86 -3.51 0.70 3.49
N ARG A 87 -3.20 1.13 4.72
CA ARG A 87 -2.92 0.22 5.85
C ARG A 87 -4.15 -0.65 6.18
N ASN A 88 -5.33 -0.05 6.27
CA ASN A 88 -6.56 -0.77 6.56
C ASN A 88 -6.89 -1.80 5.47
N PHE A 89 -6.73 -1.41 4.19
CA PHE A 89 -6.89 -2.34 3.07
C PHE A 89 -5.89 -3.50 3.12
N ASN A 90 -4.61 -3.22 3.39
CA ASN A 90 -3.59 -4.26 3.51
C ASN A 90 -3.89 -5.22 4.67
N MET A 91 -4.36 -4.72 5.81
CA MET A 91 -4.75 -5.56 6.95
C MET A 91 -5.94 -6.47 6.61
N MET A 92 -6.94 -5.94 5.90
CA MET A 92 -8.07 -6.75 5.40
C MET A 92 -7.58 -7.85 4.44
N MET A 93 -6.69 -7.50 3.51
CA MET A 93 -6.10 -8.47 2.57
C MET A 93 -5.25 -9.54 3.28
N GLU A 94 -4.47 -9.15 4.29
CA GLU A 94 -3.69 -10.08 5.11
C GLU A 94 -4.58 -11.09 5.83
N ASN A 95 -5.67 -10.62 6.44
CA ASN A 95 -6.65 -11.50 7.08
C ASN A 95 -7.32 -12.45 6.07
N LEU A 96 -7.63 -11.96 4.86
CA LEU A 96 -8.16 -12.80 3.79
C LEU A 96 -7.16 -13.89 3.38
N TYR A 97 -5.87 -13.55 3.23
CA TYR A 97 -4.85 -14.53 2.90
C TYR A 97 -4.70 -15.59 3.99
N LYS A 98 -4.67 -15.18 5.27
CA LYS A 98 -4.64 -16.12 6.40
C LYS A 98 -5.86 -17.04 6.43
N GLN A 99 -7.04 -16.52 6.10
CA GLN A 99 -8.25 -17.33 6.02
C GLN A 99 -8.15 -18.37 4.90
N ILE A 100 -7.69 -17.98 3.71
CA ILE A 100 -7.49 -18.91 2.59
C ILE A 100 -6.47 -19.97 2.97
N GLU A 101 -5.33 -19.57 3.54
CA GLU A 101 -4.28 -20.50 4.00
C GLU A 101 -4.82 -21.50 5.03
N SER A 102 -5.59 -21.02 6.01
CA SER A 102 -6.21 -21.89 7.02
C SER A 102 -7.13 -22.93 6.40
N GLU A 103 -7.93 -22.59 5.39
CA GLU A 103 -8.81 -23.54 4.70
C GLU A 103 -8.03 -24.54 3.82
N LEU A 104 -6.83 -24.19 3.37
CA LEU A 104 -5.96 -25.12 2.61
C LEU A 104 -5.25 -26.13 3.52
N THR A 105 -5.04 -25.79 4.79
CA THR A 105 -4.33 -26.64 5.77
C THR A 105 -5.27 -27.45 6.69
N LYS A 106 -6.58 -27.29 6.53
CA LYS A 106 -7.60 -28.15 7.17
C LYS A 106 -7.76 -29.46 6.42
#